data_AF-B8D3J5-F1
#
_entry.id   AF-B8D3J5-F1
#
_cell.length_a   1.000
_cell.length_b   1.000
_cell.length_c   1.000
_cell.angle_alpha   90.00
_cell.angle_beta   90.00
_cell.angle_gamma   90.00
#
_symmetry.space_group_name_H-M   'P 1'
#
loop_
_entity.id
_entity.type
_entity.pdbx_description
1 polymer ?
#
loop_
_entity_poly.entity_id
_entity_poly.type
_entity_poly.pdbx_seq_one_letter_code
_entity_poly.pdbx_strand_id
1 'polypeptide(L)'
;MTDIVLMFEVHQPYRLRRNLHSILLEKALSGRLELKDLEDIVFDNELNRLVIERAAHRCYVPATQIILENVKRYMDTSKEFKASFSISGVFIEQAEKWRPDVVDLFRKLAETGRIEFIEQTYYHSMAAFLPYYGFEELREQIREHRRIIEETIGFKPVSIENTEFTYNNDIACLFDSEGYKAVLTEGVDRVLGWRSPNYVYKAFGCNIRVLTRNYRLSDDVGFRFSDRKWDQYPLTADKYASWLASTPGDVIFIAVDYETFGEHHWPETGIHEFLRWLPGEVLKYGHLYFSTPGEVVERYPVRDVIDVPPWSSISWADERDLSAWLGNEIQREAYNALAAIRPFIKAVNKPEITRLWKLLTISDHVYYMATKFGSIGEVHSYFSPYKNANIAYGLFMEALGVLVEAVRREIEANRKSVLGRLVLPDNKAFHFTLPTGEHTGLVAHSIREFIEVIEKVPPESLLYHFNKGDIDAWLLNIFGLGDVVEELRRLRENIISYSELISTLKKLLLEIIE
;
A
#
# COMPACT_ATOMS: atom_id res chain seq x y z
N MET A 1 15.67 29.34 12.81
CA MET A 1 14.70 28.46 13.49
C MET A 1 14.66 27.19 12.68
N THR A 2 14.70 26.03 13.33
CA THR A 2 14.68 24.72 12.67
C THR A 2 13.64 23.85 13.37
N ASP A 3 12.74 23.28 12.59
CA ASP A 3 11.68 22.40 13.08
C ASP A 3 12.08 20.94 12.98
N ILE A 4 11.95 20.21 14.08
CA ILE A 4 12.11 18.76 14.16
C ILE A 4 10.72 18.15 13.96
N VAL A 5 10.59 17.34 12.92
CA VAL A 5 9.37 16.56 12.66
C VAL A 5 9.67 15.13 13.01
N LEU A 6 9.05 14.63 14.08
CA LEU A 6 9.11 13.21 14.45
C LEU A 6 7.89 12.50 13.89
N MET A 7 8.10 11.44 13.12
CA MET A 7 7.06 10.55 12.64
C MET A 7 7.37 9.11 13.01
N PHE A 8 6.36 8.40 13.47
CA PHE A 8 6.44 6.99 13.83
C PHE A 8 5.51 6.19 12.92
N GLU A 9 6.06 5.24 12.17
CA GLU A 9 5.27 4.28 11.40
C GLU A 9 4.83 3.13 12.29
N VAL A 10 3.55 2.78 12.28
CA VAL A 10 2.95 1.75 13.14
C VAL A 10 2.23 0.74 12.26
N HIS A 11 2.82 -0.46 12.14
CA HIS A 11 2.30 -1.50 11.28
C HIS A 11 2.48 -2.89 11.88
N GLN A 12 1.45 -3.73 11.72
CA GLN A 12 1.53 -5.18 11.93
C GLN A 12 0.73 -5.87 10.83
N PRO A 13 1.32 -6.82 10.09
CA PRO A 13 0.60 -7.53 9.04
C PRO A 13 -0.23 -8.69 9.62
N TYR A 14 -1.28 -9.08 8.89
CA TYR A 14 -1.90 -10.39 9.08
C TYR A 14 -1.00 -11.46 8.46
N ARG A 15 -0.43 -12.35 9.29
CA ARG A 15 0.47 -13.40 8.81
C ARG A 15 -0.30 -14.60 8.25
N LEU A 16 0.17 -15.13 7.14
CA LEU A 16 -0.37 -16.36 6.53
C LEU A 16 -0.10 -17.58 7.41
N ARG A 17 -1.07 -18.48 7.46
CA ARG A 17 -1.04 -19.72 8.22
C ARG A 17 -0.19 -20.79 7.53
N ARG A 18 0.63 -21.51 8.31
CA ARG A 18 1.50 -22.59 7.81
C ARG A 18 0.78 -23.90 7.45
N ASN A 19 -0.38 -24.16 8.06
CA ASN A 19 -1.17 -25.39 7.91
C ASN A 19 -2.54 -25.14 7.27
N LEU A 20 -2.61 -24.16 6.35
CA LEU A 20 -3.83 -23.71 5.68
C LEU A 20 -4.64 -24.88 5.09
N HIS A 21 -4.00 -25.78 4.35
CA HIS A 21 -4.69 -26.92 3.72
C HIS A 21 -5.36 -27.85 4.75
N SER A 22 -4.69 -28.16 5.85
CA SER A 22 -5.23 -29.04 6.89
C SER A 22 -6.50 -28.44 7.51
N ILE A 23 -6.46 -27.15 7.82
CA ILE A 23 -7.60 -26.42 8.41
C ILE A 23 -8.75 -26.30 7.42
N LEU A 24 -8.46 -26.03 6.15
CA LEU A 24 -9.46 -25.97 5.10
C LEU A 24 -10.20 -27.31 4.95
N LEU A 25 -9.46 -28.43 4.94
CA LEU A 25 -10.04 -29.78 4.86
C LEU A 25 -10.85 -30.13 6.12
N GLU A 26 -10.36 -29.79 7.31
CA GLU A 26 -11.08 -29.99 8.57
C GLU A 26 -12.42 -29.23 8.57
N LYS A 27 -12.40 -27.94 8.21
CA LYS A 27 -13.60 -27.10 8.07
C LYS A 27 -14.56 -27.68 7.04
N ALA A 28 -14.06 -28.14 5.89
CA ALA A 28 -14.88 -28.75 4.85
C ALA A 28 -15.56 -30.05 5.33
N LEU A 29 -14.83 -30.93 6.03
CA LEU A 29 -15.40 -32.16 6.62
C LEU A 29 -16.46 -31.87 7.68
N SER A 30 -16.35 -30.75 8.40
CA SER A 30 -17.36 -30.32 9.37
C SER A 30 -18.66 -29.78 8.74
N GLY A 31 -18.69 -29.62 7.40
CA GLY A 31 -19.84 -29.10 6.65
C GLY A 31 -20.07 -27.59 6.82
N ARG A 32 -19.07 -26.84 7.31
CA ARG A 32 -19.18 -25.41 7.69
C ARG A 32 -18.07 -24.57 7.03
N LEU A 33 -18.12 -24.45 5.71
CA LEU A 33 -17.19 -23.58 4.98
C LEU A 33 -17.98 -22.54 4.19
N GLU A 34 -18.12 -21.35 4.77
CA GLU A 34 -18.70 -20.17 4.12
C GLU A 34 -17.60 -19.17 3.73
N LEU A 35 -17.91 -18.18 2.88
CA LEU A 35 -16.93 -17.16 2.47
C LEU A 35 -16.35 -16.39 3.67
N LYS A 36 -17.17 -16.14 4.70
CA LYS A 36 -16.75 -15.43 5.92
C LYS A 36 -15.69 -16.19 6.74
N ASP A 37 -15.58 -17.50 6.57
CA ASP A 37 -14.59 -18.32 7.26
C ASP A 37 -13.19 -18.21 6.62
N LEU A 38 -13.09 -17.73 5.38
CA LEU A 38 -11.84 -17.81 4.59
C LEU A 38 -10.71 -16.98 5.20
N GLU A 39 -11.00 -15.78 5.70
CA GLU A 39 -10.00 -14.93 6.36
C GLU A 39 -9.38 -15.65 7.56
N ASP A 40 -10.21 -16.21 8.44
CA ASP A 40 -9.77 -16.96 9.62
C ASP A 40 -9.05 -18.27 9.28
N ILE A 41 -9.23 -18.82 8.07
CA ILE A 41 -8.52 -20.01 7.59
C ILE A 41 -7.15 -19.63 7.02
N VAL A 42 -7.09 -18.55 6.24
CA VAL A 42 -5.88 -18.08 5.55
C VAL A 42 -4.88 -17.48 6.53
N PHE A 43 -5.34 -16.71 7.50
CA PHE A 43 -4.47 -16.00 8.43
C PHE A 43 -4.29 -16.72 9.77
N ASP A 44 -3.11 -16.57 10.35
CA ASP A 44 -2.72 -17.14 11.63
C ASP A 44 -3.04 -16.17 12.77
N ASN A 45 -4.31 -16.17 13.19
CA ASN A 45 -4.78 -15.30 14.27
C ASN A 45 -4.10 -15.58 15.63
N GLU A 46 -3.60 -16.80 15.87
CA GLU A 46 -2.87 -17.12 17.10
C GLU A 46 -1.50 -16.43 17.10
N LEU A 47 -0.76 -16.54 16.00
CA LEU A 47 0.52 -15.84 15.83
C LEU A 47 0.34 -14.33 15.82
N ASN A 48 -0.65 -13.81 15.09
CA ASN A 48 -0.91 -12.37 15.01
C ASN A 48 -1.25 -11.79 16.39
N ARG A 49 -2.09 -12.49 17.17
CA ARG A 49 -2.39 -12.14 18.56
C ARG A 49 -1.13 -12.13 19.42
N LEU A 50 -0.33 -13.20 19.37
CA LEU A 50 0.89 -13.32 20.15
C LEU A 50 1.86 -12.16 19.88
N VAL A 51 2.04 -11.81 18.60
CA VAL A 51 2.95 -10.74 18.20
C VAL A 51 2.44 -9.38 18.64
N ILE A 52 1.17 -9.05 18.41
CA ILE A 52 0.64 -7.74 18.82
C ILE A 52 0.60 -7.59 20.33
N GLU A 53 0.28 -8.64 21.09
CA GLU A 53 0.27 -8.60 22.55
C GLU A 53 1.68 -8.34 23.11
N ARG A 54 2.70 -8.99 22.53
CA ARG A 54 4.12 -8.77 22.86
C ARG A 54 4.54 -7.34 22.51
N ALA A 55 4.32 -6.91 21.27
CA ALA A 55 4.71 -5.59 20.79
C ALA A 55 3.99 -4.47 21.56
N ALA A 56 2.72 -4.66 21.90
CA ALA A 56 2.00 -3.71 22.74
C ALA A 56 2.56 -3.63 24.16
N HIS A 57 2.99 -4.75 24.76
CA HIS A 57 3.61 -4.74 26.10
C HIS A 57 4.98 -4.04 26.13
N ARG A 58 5.79 -4.23 25.08
CA ARG A 58 7.17 -3.73 25.04
C ARG A 58 7.33 -2.37 24.38
N CYS A 59 6.50 -2.08 23.38
CA CYS A 59 6.57 -0.89 22.54
C CYS A 59 5.32 -0.02 22.71
N TYR A 60 4.18 -0.43 22.14
CA TYR A 60 3.10 0.53 21.90
C TYR A 60 2.53 1.14 23.17
N VAL A 61 2.33 0.38 24.24
CA VAL A 61 1.83 0.95 25.50
C VAL A 61 2.89 1.84 26.17
N PRO A 62 4.08 1.33 26.53
CA PRO A 62 5.06 2.17 27.22
C PRO A 62 5.48 3.37 26.38
N ALA A 63 5.90 3.19 25.13
CA ALA A 63 6.36 4.30 24.29
C ALA A 63 5.27 5.38 24.10
N THR A 64 4.01 4.98 23.91
CA THR A 64 2.92 5.96 23.72
C THR A 64 2.60 6.72 25.01
N GLN A 65 2.75 6.07 26.18
CA GLN A 65 2.69 6.76 27.47
C GLN A 65 3.82 7.79 27.61
N ILE A 66 5.05 7.46 27.20
CA ILE A 66 6.19 8.39 27.21
C ILE A 66 5.91 9.61 26.32
N ILE A 67 5.36 9.40 25.12
CA ILE A 67 4.97 10.47 24.21
C ILE A 67 3.89 11.34 24.85
N LEU A 68 2.83 10.74 25.40
CA LEU A 68 1.73 11.45 26.05
C LEU A 68 2.19 12.26 27.27
N GLU A 69 3.10 11.71 28.08
CA GLU A 69 3.74 12.41 29.20
C GLU A 69 4.53 13.63 28.73
N ASN A 70 5.32 13.50 27.65
CA ASN A 70 6.07 14.61 27.09
C ASN A 70 5.15 15.68 26.50
N VAL A 71 4.09 15.29 25.79
CA VAL A 71 3.09 16.23 25.26
C VAL A 71 2.52 17.05 26.41
N LYS A 72 2.04 16.39 27.48
CA LYS A 72 1.50 17.08 28.67
C LYS A 72 2.53 17.97 29.36
N ARG A 73 3.79 17.51 29.46
CA ARG A 73 4.88 18.25 30.12
C ARG A 73 5.19 19.58 29.43
N TYR A 74 5.09 19.63 28.10
CA TYR A 74 5.49 20.80 27.31
C TYR A 74 4.31 21.59 26.72
N MET A 75 3.07 21.12 26.88
CA MET A 75 1.87 21.71 26.27
C MET A 75 1.65 23.20 26.62
N ASP A 76 1.97 23.61 27.85
CA ASP A 76 1.78 24.97 28.34
C ASP A 76 3.08 25.81 28.32
N THR A 77 4.09 25.34 27.57
CA THR A 77 5.38 26.03 27.45
C THR A 77 5.48 26.78 26.12
N SER A 78 6.43 27.72 26.00
CA SER A 78 6.65 28.45 24.74
C SER A 78 7.17 27.57 23.61
N LYS A 79 7.56 26.32 23.89
CA LYS A 79 8.09 25.36 22.91
C LYS A 79 7.47 24.00 23.20
N GLU A 80 6.32 23.77 22.62
CA GLU A 80 5.55 22.54 22.81
C GLU A 80 6.26 21.32 22.20
N PHE A 81 5.94 20.13 22.73
CA PHE A 81 6.32 18.88 22.10
C PHE A 81 5.20 18.39 21.19
N LYS A 82 5.55 18.06 19.95
CA LYS A 82 4.66 17.57 18.90
C LYS A 82 5.32 16.40 18.17
N ALA A 83 4.50 15.51 17.65
CA ALA A 83 4.94 14.37 16.87
C ALA A 83 3.84 13.91 15.91
N SER A 84 4.10 12.88 15.14
CA SER A 84 3.15 12.34 14.16
C SER A 84 3.20 10.82 14.10
N PHE A 85 2.07 10.21 13.75
CA PHE A 85 1.96 8.76 13.62
C PHE A 85 1.32 8.40 12.28
N SER A 86 1.93 7.49 11.53
CA SER A 86 1.25 6.79 10.44
C SER A 86 0.88 5.40 10.94
N ILE A 87 -0.42 5.10 11.03
CA ILE A 87 -0.91 3.86 11.63
C ILE A 87 -1.73 3.10 10.60
N SER A 88 -1.26 1.96 10.12
CA SER A 88 -2.00 1.20 9.10
C SER A 88 -3.39 0.77 9.60
N GLY A 89 -4.36 0.65 8.69
CA GLY A 89 -5.73 0.23 9.02
C GLY A 89 -5.77 -1.18 9.61
N VAL A 90 -5.03 -2.12 9.03
CA VAL A 90 -4.88 -3.49 9.54
C VAL A 90 -4.23 -3.56 10.92
N PHE A 91 -3.38 -2.60 11.30
CA PHE A 91 -2.89 -2.50 12.67
C PHE A 91 -4.02 -2.11 13.62
N ILE A 92 -4.83 -1.11 13.26
CA ILE A 92 -5.97 -0.66 14.07
C ILE A 92 -6.94 -1.81 14.33
N GLU A 93 -7.31 -2.57 13.30
CA GLU A 93 -8.21 -3.74 13.45
C GLU A 93 -7.66 -4.76 14.45
N GLN A 94 -6.37 -5.10 14.34
CA GLN A 94 -5.74 -6.06 15.24
C GLN A 94 -5.61 -5.52 16.66
N ALA A 95 -5.30 -4.23 16.81
CA ALA A 95 -5.21 -3.57 18.11
C ALA A 95 -6.59 -3.51 18.77
N GLU A 96 -7.65 -3.14 18.07
CA GLU A 96 -9.02 -3.17 18.61
C GLU A 96 -9.43 -4.58 19.05
N LYS A 97 -9.04 -5.61 18.29
CA LYS A 97 -9.37 -7.01 18.57
C LYS A 97 -8.65 -7.57 19.79
N TRP A 98 -7.37 -7.24 19.98
CA TRP A 98 -6.51 -7.92 20.97
C TRP A 98 -5.90 -7.01 22.04
N ARG A 99 -5.69 -5.73 21.74
CA ARG A 99 -5.05 -4.72 22.62
C ARG A 99 -5.71 -3.35 22.50
N PRO A 100 -7.02 -3.23 22.84
CA PRO A 100 -7.77 -1.98 22.67
C PRO A 100 -7.20 -0.81 23.49
N ASP A 101 -6.44 -1.12 24.54
CA ASP A 101 -5.72 -0.15 25.36
C ASP A 101 -4.68 0.67 24.56
N VAL A 102 -4.13 0.11 23.48
CA VAL A 102 -3.24 0.83 22.55
C VAL A 102 -4.01 1.88 21.76
N VAL A 103 -5.18 1.52 21.25
CA VAL A 103 -6.05 2.45 20.50
C VAL A 103 -6.52 3.58 21.40
N ASP A 104 -6.86 3.29 22.65
CA ASP A 104 -7.23 4.31 23.64
C ASP A 104 -6.08 5.29 23.93
N LEU A 105 -4.82 4.86 23.87
CA LEU A 105 -3.67 5.75 24.00
C LEU A 105 -3.53 6.67 22.77
N PHE A 106 -3.76 6.16 21.56
CA PHE A 106 -3.78 7.00 20.36
C PHE A 106 -4.92 8.02 20.38
N ARG A 107 -6.12 7.65 20.85
CA ARG A 107 -7.22 8.60 21.09
C ARG A 107 -6.81 9.70 22.06
N LYS A 108 -6.22 9.34 23.20
CA LYS A 108 -5.70 10.33 24.19
C LYS A 108 -4.63 11.25 23.60
N LEU A 109 -3.79 10.74 22.70
CA LEU A 109 -2.84 11.57 21.96
C LEU A 109 -3.54 12.54 21.01
N ALA A 110 -4.54 12.07 20.26
CA ALA A 110 -5.34 12.91 19.37
C ALA A 110 -6.05 14.05 20.13
N GLU A 111 -6.67 13.73 21.27
CA GLU A 111 -7.35 14.70 22.15
C GLU A 111 -6.46 15.85 22.64
N THR A 112 -5.13 15.65 22.65
CA THR A 112 -4.19 16.72 23.04
C THR A 112 -4.07 17.84 22.00
N GLY A 113 -4.44 17.57 20.74
CA GLY A 113 -4.25 18.51 19.63
C GLY A 113 -2.79 18.76 19.23
N ARG A 114 -1.82 17.99 19.76
CA ARG A 114 -0.38 18.14 19.48
C ARG A 114 0.22 17.03 18.62
N ILE A 115 -0.60 16.06 18.23
CA ILE A 115 -0.21 14.90 17.44
C ILE A 115 -0.98 14.92 16.12
N GLU A 116 -0.26 14.76 15.01
CA GLU A 116 -0.85 14.58 13.69
C GLU A 116 -0.88 13.09 13.31
N PHE A 117 -2.03 12.60 12.85
CA PHE A 117 -2.14 11.26 12.29
C PHE A 117 -2.07 11.35 10.76
N ILE A 118 -1.11 10.63 10.20
CA ILE A 118 -0.77 10.63 8.78
C ILE A 118 -1.59 9.55 8.08
N GLU A 119 -2.13 9.87 6.91
CA GLU A 119 -2.82 8.88 6.09
C GLU A 119 -1.80 7.94 5.43
N GLN A 120 -2.19 6.69 5.24
CA GLN A 120 -1.46 5.71 4.44
C GLN A 120 -2.47 4.76 3.78
N THR A 121 -2.01 3.65 3.18
CA THR A 121 -2.96 2.65 2.70
C THR A 121 -3.56 1.86 3.88
N TYR A 122 -4.84 1.48 3.79
CA TYR A 122 -5.49 0.70 4.86
C TYR A 122 -4.74 -0.59 5.16
N TYR A 123 -4.25 -1.25 4.12
CA TYR A 123 -3.63 -2.58 4.20
C TYR A 123 -2.11 -2.52 4.23
N HIS A 124 -1.47 -1.34 4.35
CA HIS A 124 -0.02 -1.21 4.19
C HIS A 124 0.46 -1.94 2.92
N SER A 125 -0.20 -1.67 1.81
CA SER A 125 -0.16 -2.48 0.59
C SER A 125 0.73 -1.89 -0.50
N MET A 126 1.11 -2.76 -1.43
CA MET A 126 1.75 -2.36 -2.68
C MET A 126 0.73 -1.91 -3.74
N ALA A 127 -0.46 -1.42 -3.37
CA ALA A 127 -1.54 -1.11 -4.33
C ALA A 127 -1.14 -0.06 -5.39
N ALA A 128 -0.21 0.84 -5.05
CA ALA A 128 0.32 1.86 -5.96
C ALA A 128 1.01 1.28 -7.21
N PHE A 129 1.51 0.04 -7.12
CA PHE A 129 2.31 -0.58 -8.17
C PHE A 129 1.58 -1.68 -8.93
N LEU A 130 0.26 -1.82 -8.70
CA LEU A 130 -0.53 -2.76 -9.45
C LEU A 130 -0.52 -2.34 -10.93
N PRO A 131 -0.48 -3.28 -11.89
CA PRO A 131 -0.38 -3.00 -13.32
C PRO A 131 -1.71 -2.51 -13.92
N TYR A 132 -2.37 -1.56 -13.25
CA TYR A 132 -3.61 -0.90 -13.67
C TYR A 132 -3.40 0.60 -13.73
N TYR A 133 -3.94 1.21 -14.78
CA TYR A 133 -3.93 2.67 -14.91
C TYR A 133 -4.85 3.34 -13.88
N GLY A 134 -4.53 4.59 -13.50
CA GLY A 134 -5.44 5.46 -12.76
C GLY A 134 -5.49 5.28 -11.24
N PHE A 135 -4.67 4.38 -10.67
CA PHE A 135 -4.52 4.16 -9.23
C PHE A 135 -5.83 3.95 -8.47
N GLU A 136 -6.85 3.38 -9.10
CA GLU A 136 -8.17 3.21 -8.49
C GLU A 136 -8.10 2.42 -7.18
N GLU A 137 -7.32 1.34 -7.16
CA GLU A 137 -7.16 0.53 -5.96
C GLU A 137 -6.48 1.29 -4.83
N LEU A 138 -5.39 2.01 -5.15
CA LEU A 138 -4.70 2.85 -4.17
C LEU A 138 -5.68 3.89 -3.59
N ARG A 139 -6.45 4.57 -4.45
CA ARG A 139 -7.47 5.55 -4.05
C ARG A 139 -8.52 4.94 -3.12
N GLU A 140 -9.00 3.73 -3.41
CA GLU A 140 -9.94 3.02 -2.53
C GLU A 140 -9.33 2.76 -1.15
N GLN A 141 -8.09 2.23 -1.11
CA GLN A 141 -7.45 1.86 0.13
C GLN A 141 -7.03 3.06 1.00
N ILE A 142 -6.65 4.20 0.42
CA ILE A 142 -6.43 5.43 1.21
C ILE A 142 -7.76 5.92 1.77
N ARG A 143 -8.83 5.96 0.99
CA ARG A 143 -10.15 6.41 1.49
C ARG A 143 -10.71 5.48 2.57
N GLU A 144 -10.43 4.19 2.50
CA GLU A 144 -10.71 3.24 3.59
C GLU A 144 -9.91 3.59 4.85
N HIS A 145 -8.63 3.90 4.69
CA HIS A 145 -7.76 4.33 5.79
C HIS A 145 -8.25 5.63 6.45
N ARG A 146 -8.58 6.65 5.65
CA ARG A 146 -9.18 7.89 6.15
C ARG A 146 -10.38 7.63 7.04
N ARG A 147 -11.30 6.78 6.58
CA ARG A 147 -12.53 6.47 7.32
C ARG A 147 -12.21 5.85 8.68
N ILE A 148 -11.34 4.84 8.75
CA ILE A 148 -11.04 4.20 10.03
C ILE A 148 -10.27 5.13 10.98
N ILE A 149 -9.40 6.01 10.48
CA ILE A 149 -8.72 7.01 11.32
C ILE A 149 -9.73 8.03 11.87
N GLU A 150 -10.65 8.53 11.03
CA GLU A 150 -11.71 9.44 11.47
C GLU A 150 -12.65 8.78 12.48
N GLU A 151 -13.07 7.53 12.25
CA GLU A 151 -14.01 6.79 13.11
C GLU A 151 -13.36 6.35 14.43
N THR A 152 -12.13 5.83 14.40
CA THR A 152 -11.48 5.24 15.57
C THR A 152 -10.71 6.27 16.38
N ILE A 153 -10.01 7.22 15.74
CA ILE A 153 -9.12 8.18 16.41
C ILE A 153 -9.76 9.57 16.51
N GLY A 154 -10.75 9.90 15.66
CA GLY A 154 -11.36 11.23 15.63
C GLY A 154 -10.49 12.28 14.95
N PHE A 155 -9.56 11.86 14.10
CA PHE A 155 -8.65 12.75 13.38
C PHE A 155 -8.89 12.68 11.88
N LYS A 156 -8.83 13.83 11.19
CA LYS A 156 -8.87 13.89 9.73
C LYS A 156 -7.48 14.17 9.17
N PRO A 157 -6.82 13.20 8.52
CA PRO A 157 -5.49 13.40 7.96
C PRO A 157 -5.41 14.54 6.95
N VAL A 158 -4.28 15.27 6.97
CA VAL A 158 -3.94 16.32 5.98
C VAL A 158 -2.64 16.05 5.25
N SER A 159 -1.86 15.10 5.75
CA SER A 159 -0.60 14.60 5.21
C SER A 159 -0.73 13.11 4.95
N ILE A 160 0.01 12.61 3.98
CA ILE A 160 0.00 11.20 3.58
C ILE A 160 1.42 10.68 3.38
N GLU A 161 1.62 9.41 3.60
CA GLU A 161 2.76 8.66 3.11
C GLU A 161 2.25 7.40 2.40
N ASN A 162 2.88 7.02 1.30
CA ASN A 162 2.54 5.74 0.68
C ASN A 162 3.43 4.68 1.33
N THR A 163 2.88 3.48 1.49
CA THR A 163 3.52 2.31 2.11
C THR A 163 5.03 2.27 1.86
N GLU A 164 5.79 2.24 2.95
CA GLU A 164 7.26 2.12 2.95
C GLU A 164 7.97 3.32 2.30
N PHE A 165 7.34 4.50 2.43
CA PHE A 165 7.75 5.77 1.82
C PHE A 165 7.93 5.68 0.31
N THR A 166 7.21 4.75 -0.33
CA THR A 166 7.32 4.55 -1.77
C THR A 166 6.80 5.76 -2.53
N TYR A 167 7.59 6.27 -3.48
CA TYR A 167 7.28 7.56 -4.11
C TYR A 167 7.71 7.64 -5.57
N ASN A 168 6.84 8.25 -6.37
CA ASN A 168 7.13 8.84 -7.66
C ASN A 168 6.15 10.00 -7.92
N ASN A 169 6.38 10.75 -9.00
CA ASN A 169 5.57 11.92 -9.36
C ASN A 169 4.08 11.58 -9.53
N ASP A 170 3.76 10.42 -10.11
CA ASP A 170 2.37 10.03 -10.39
C ASP A 170 1.60 9.74 -9.10
N ILE A 171 2.22 9.05 -8.14
CA ILE A 171 1.66 8.82 -6.80
C ILE A 171 1.46 10.16 -6.08
N ALA A 172 2.44 11.07 -6.15
CA ALA A 172 2.33 12.39 -5.56
C ALA A 172 1.18 13.21 -6.18
N CYS A 173 1.02 13.18 -7.50
CA CYS A 173 -0.07 13.86 -8.21
C CYS A 173 -1.44 13.28 -7.85
N LEU A 174 -1.54 11.95 -7.68
CA LEU A 174 -2.75 11.33 -7.16
C LEU A 174 -3.09 11.90 -5.78
N PHE A 175 -2.12 11.98 -4.87
CA PHE A 175 -2.32 12.52 -3.53
C PHE A 175 -2.71 14.00 -3.56
N ASP A 176 -2.09 14.83 -4.40
CA ASP A 176 -2.51 16.21 -4.62
C ASP A 176 -3.99 16.29 -5.04
N SER A 177 -4.41 15.42 -5.96
CA SER A 177 -5.81 15.35 -6.44
C SER A 177 -6.81 14.90 -5.37
N GLU A 178 -6.36 14.17 -4.35
CA GLU A 178 -7.19 13.73 -3.22
C GLU A 178 -7.20 14.76 -2.06
N GLY A 179 -6.49 15.88 -2.23
CA GLY A 179 -6.55 17.05 -1.36
C GLY A 179 -5.54 17.10 -0.22
N TYR A 180 -4.50 16.26 -0.24
CA TYR A 180 -3.45 16.32 0.77
C TYR A 180 -2.54 17.53 0.58
N LYS A 181 -2.04 18.07 1.70
CA LYS A 181 -1.12 19.20 1.71
C LYS A 181 0.34 18.75 1.61
N ALA A 182 0.66 17.59 2.18
CA ALA A 182 1.99 17.05 2.26
C ALA A 182 2.03 15.55 1.92
N VAL A 183 3.05 15.15 1.19
CA VAL A 183 3.46 13.75 1.05
C VAL A 183 4.83 13.56 1.72
N LEU A 184 4.96 12.51 2.52
CA LEU A 184 6.21 12.14 3.18
C LEU A 184 6.90 11.02 2.39
N THR A 185 8.22 11.11 2.22
CA THR A 185 9.01 10.09 1.52
C THR A 185 10.47 10.10 1.97
N GLU A 186 11.31 9.24 1.39
CA GLU A 186 12.73 9.12 1.69
C GLU A 186 13.59 10.21 1.02
N GLY A 187 14.58 10.73 1.75
CA GLY A 187 15.63 11.59 1.22
C GLY A 187 16.71 10.80 0.51
N VAL A 188 16.44 10.32 -0.70
CA VAL A 188 17.42 9.53 -1.47
C VAL A 188 18.46 10.42 -2.15
N ASP A 189 19.75 10.16 -1.89
CA ASP A 189 20.88 10.95 -2.41
C ASP A 189 20.85 11.10 -3.96
N ARG A 190 20.46 10.05 -4.69
CA ARG A 190 20.36 10.10 -6.17
C ARG A 190 19.27 11.04 -6.69
N VAL A 191 18.24 11.30 -5.88
CA VAL A 191 17.13 12.21 -6.20
C VAL A 191 17.45 13.62 -5.72
N LEU A 192 17.97 13.76 -4.50
CA LEU A 192 18.31 15.06 -3.92
C LEU A 192 19.55 15.69 -4.58
N GLY A 193 20.52 14.90 -5.03
CA GLY A 193 21.76 15.39 -5.61
C GLY A 193 22.54 16.23 -4.59
N TRP A 194 22.76 17.51 -4.89
CA TRP A 194 23.43 18.45 -3.99
C TRP A 194 22.51 19.06 -2.93
N ARG A 195 21.20 18.78 -3.01
CA ARG A 195 20.17 19.35 -2.13
C ARG A 195 20.14 18.58 -0.80
N SER A 196 19.62 19.23 0.23
CA SER A 196 19.55 18.65 1.58
C SER A 196 18.14 18.10 1.84
N PRO A 197 17.97 16.97 2.54
CA PRO A 197 16.63 16.50 2.93
C PRO A 197 15.91 17.46 3.90
N ASN A 198 16.59 18.49 4.40
CA ASN A 198 16.14 19.31 5.52
C ASN A 198 15.33 20.57 5.12
N TYR A 199 14.60 20.51 4.01
CA TYR A 199 13.78 21.61 3.50
C TYR A 199 12.46 21.09 2.94
N VAL A 200 11.47 21.97 2.83
CA VAL A 200 10.19 21.66 2.18
C VAL A 200 10.37 21.71 0.66
N TYR A 201 9.98 20.65 -0.03
CA TYR A 201 9.97 20.58 -1.48
C TYR A 201 8.54 20.61 -2.02
N LYS A 202 8.39 20.64 -3.35
CA LYS A 202 7.14 20.30 -4.04
C LYS A 202 7.38 19.16 -5.02
N ALA A 203 6.35 18.37 -5.29
CA ALA A 203 6.43 17.32 -6.29
C ALA A 203 6.47 17.91 -7.72
N PHE A 204 7.11 17.21 -8.65
CA PHE A 204 7.06 17.56 -10.06
C PHE A 204 5.67 17.25 -10.64
N GLY A 205 5.09 18.19 -11.39
CA GLY A 205 3.79 18.02 -12.06
C GLY A 205 2.54 18.40 -11.24
N CYS A 206 2.67 18.63 -9.94
CA CYS A 206 1.55 19.00 -9.06
C CYS A 206 1.97 19.97 -7.94
N ASN A 207 1.06 20.32 -7.01
CA ASN A 207 1.30 21.35 -6.00
C ASN A 207 1.54 20.83 -4.58
N ILE A 208 1.38 19.53 -4.36
CA ILE A 208 1.61 18.92 -3.05
C ILE A 208 3.05 19.15 -2.57
N ARG A 209 3.19 19.45 -1.27
CA ARG A 209 4.49 19.61 -0.64
C ARG A 209 5.11 18.25 -0.33
N VAL A 210 6.43 18.16 -0.41
CA VAL A 210 7.17 16.92 -0.16
C VAL A 210 8.11 17.15 1.00
N LEU A 211 8.01 16.31 2.03
CA LEU A 211 8.99 16.21 3.11
C LEU A 211 9.82 14.94 2.90
N THR A 212 11.14 15.10 2.84
CA THR A 212 12.07 13.99 2.63
C THR A 212 12.74 13.63 3.95
N ARG A 213 12.69 12.35 4.32
CA ARG A 213 13.30 11.82 5.55
C ARG A 213 14.81 12.06 5.52
N ASN A 214 15.37 12.46 6.66
CA ASN A 214 16.81 12.47 6.85
C ASN A 214 17.25 11.07 7.29
N TYR A 215 17.44 10.16 6.33
CA TYR A 215 17.72 8.75 6.63
C TYR A 215 18.90 8.57 7.58
N ARG A 216 19.94 9.40 7.52
CA ARG A 216 21.12 9.25 8.38
C ARG A 216 20.76 9.41 9.85
N LEU A 217 20.10 10.52 10.18
CA LEU A 217 19.67 10.81 11.55
C LEU A 217 18.57 9.88 12.03
N SER A 218 17.71 9.41 11.12
CA SER A 218 16.69 8.41 11.44
C SER A 218 17.28 7.04 11.71
N ASP A 219 18.19 6.55 10.86
CA ASP A 219 18.82 5.23 10.99
C ASP A 219 19.74 5.15 12.22
N ASP A 220 20.30 6.28 12.67
CA ASP A 220 21.04 6.36 13.93
C ASP A 220 20.18 5.95 15.14
N VAL A 221 18.88 6.25 15.11
CA VAL A 221 17.91 5.85 16.14
C VAL A 221 17.29 4.49 15.82
N GLY A 222 16.90 4.24 14.58
CA GLY A 222 16.16 3.04 14.18
C GLY A 222 17.00 1.76 14.07
N PHE A 223 18.29 1.87 13.75
CA PHE A 223 19.17 0.72 13.52
C PHE A 223 20.43 0.73 14.39
N ARG A 224 21.08 1.89 14.56
CA ARG A 224 22.40 1.97 15.22
C ARG A 224 22.34 2.17 16.73
N PHE A 225 21.18 2.46 17.32
CA PHE A 225 21.06 2.85 18.71
C PHE A 225 21.69 1.85 19.69
N SER A 226 21.48 0.54 19.46
CA SER A 226 22.07 -0.53 20.28
C SER A 226 23.36 -1.14 19.70
N ASP A 227 23.91 -0.60 18.61
CA ASP A 227 25.13 -1.12 18.00
C ASP A 227 26.37 -0.66 18.76
N ARG A 228 26.92 -1.54 19.60
CA ARG A 228 28.14 -1.28 20.39
C ARG A 228 29.41 -1.13 19.55
N LYS A 229 29.38 -1.50 18.26
CA LYS A 229 30.51 -1.34 17.34
C LYS A 229 30.49 0.00 16.63
N TRP A 230 29.36 0.70 16.63
CA TRP A 230 29.26 2.04 16.07
C TRP A 230 30.12 3.01 16.88
N ASP A 231 30.96 3.80 16.20
CA ASP A 231 31.92 4.72 16.81
C ASP A 231 31.25 5.87 17.58
N GLN A 232 29.94 6.06 17.39
CA GLN A 232 29.14 7.02 18.15
C GLN A 232 28.35 6.39 19.31
N TYR A 233 28.48 5.09 19.58
CA TYR A 233 27.82 4.45 20.72
C TYR A 233 28.45 4.90 22.06
N PRO A 234 27.65 5.12 23.13
CA PRO A 234 26.19 5.09 23.17
C PRO A 234 25.55 6.37 22.58
N LEU A 235 24.36 6.22 22.01
CA LEU A 235 23.53 7.34 21.58
C LEU A 235 22.64 7.81 22.74
N THR A 236 22.92 8.99 23.27
CA THR A 236 22.13 9.63 24.34
C THR A 236 21.26 10.77 23.80
N ALA A 237 20.22 11.15 24.54
CA ALA A 237 19.29 12.20 24.14
C ALA A 237 19.97 13.57 23.94
N ASP A 238 20.90 13.94 24.82
CA ASP A 238 21.68 15.18 24.75
C ASP A 238 22.66 15.19 23.58
N LYS A 239 23.31 14.06 23.32
CA LYS A 239 24.18 13.86 22.16
C LYS A 239 23.40 14.02 20.86
N TYR A 240 22.27 13.33 20.73
CA TYR A 240 21.41 13.43 19.54
C TYR A 240 20.84 14.85 19.36
N ALA A 241 20.38 15.49 20.43
CA ALA A 241 19.92 16.88 20.39
C ALA A 241 21.01 17.86 19.91
N SER A 242 22.27 17.64 20.29
CA SER A 242 23.40 18.43 19.81
C SER A 242 23.64 18.29 18.30
N TRP A 243 23.41 17.10 17.74
CA TRP A 243 23.49 16.84 16.31
C TRP A 243 22.36 17.52 15.55
N LEU A 244 21.12 17.42 16.06
CA LEU A 244 19.97 18.14 15.52
C LEU A 244 20.21 19.66 15.53
N ALA A 245 20.73 20.20 16.63
CA ALA A 245 21.03 21.62 16.76
C ALA A 245 22.09 22.13 15.77
N SER A 246 23.04 21.27 15.40
CA SER A 246 24.14 21.58 14.48
C SER A 246 23.80 21.27 13.02
N THR A 247 22.68 20.61 12.76
CA THR A 247 22.25 20.21 11.42
C THR A 247 21.59 21.39 10.71
N PRO A 248 22.08 21.82 9.53
CA PRO A 248 21.51 22.95 8.81
C PRO A 248 20.19 22.55 8.12
N GLY A 249 19.26 23.50 8.08
CA GLY A 249 17.98 23.36 7.40
C GLY A 249 16.85 24.03 8.17
N ASP A 250 15.72 24.13 7.48
CA ASP A 250 14.47 24.65 8.06
C ASP A 250 13.71 23.54 8.79
N VAL A 251 13.83 22.30 8.31
CA VAL A 251 13.07 21.14 8.78
C VAL A 251 14.01 19.95 8.90
N ILE A 252 14.01 19.22 10.01
CA ILE A 252 14.70 17.94 10.11
C ILE A 252 13.63 16.87 10.31
N PHE A 253 13.31 16.15 9.23
CA PHE A 253 12.30 15.12 9.24
C PHE A 253 12.91 13.77 9.64
N ILE A 254 12.55 13.30 10.83
CA ILE A 254 12.98 12.02 11.40
C ILE A 254 11.78 11.07 11.42
N ALA A 255 11.84 10.03 10.60
CA ALA A 255 10.85 8.96 10.59
C ALA A 255 11.50 7.61 10.94
N VAL A 256 10.85 6.82 11.77
CA VAL A 256 11.29 5.47 12.16
C VAL A 256 10.08 4.55 12.37
N ASP A 257 10.27 3.24 12.21
CA ASP A 257 9.32 2.24 12.72
C ASP A 257 9.10 2.48 14.22
N TYR A 258 7.86 2.48 14.66
CA TYR A 258 7.56 2.73 16.07
C TYR A 258 8.05 1.60 16.96
N GLU A 259 8.08 0.38 16.42
CA GLU A 259 8.68 -0.82 16.96
C GLU A 259 10.16 -0.65 17.33
N THR A 260 10.84 0.41 16.84
CA THR A 260 12.14 0.87 17.34
C THR A 260 12.16 0.96 18.88
N PHE A 261 11.10 1.49 19.48
CA PHE A 261 11.00 1.77 20.91
C PHE A 261 10.46 0.57 21.70
N GLY A 262 11.08 -0.61 21.57
CA GLY A 262 10.80 -1.77 22.43
C GLY A 262 10.89 -3.14 21.75
N GLU A 263 10.76 -3.21 20.42
CA GLU A 263 10.83 -4.47 19.66
C GLU A 263 12.15 -4.59 18.88
N HIS A 264 12.60 -3.55 18.18
CA HIS A 264 13.90 -3.55 17.48
C HIS A 264 15.03 -3.31 18.48
N HIS A 265 14.86 -2.31 19.34
CA HIS A 265 15.71 -2.11 20.51
C HIS A 265 14.92 -2.45 21.76
N TRP A 266 15.38 -3.43 22.51
CA TRP A 266 14.71 -3.86 23.74
C TRP A 266 14.78 -2.76 24.80
N PRO A 267 13.80 -2.65 25.72
CA PRO A 267 13.80 -1.61 26.76
C PRO A 267 15.10 -1.52 27.56
N GLU A 268 15.76 -2.65 27.81
CA GLU A 268 17.03 -2.75 28.56
C GLU A 268 18.20 -2.05 27.85
N THR A 269 18.08 -1.75 26.55
CA THR A 269 19.07 -0.95 25.81
C THR A 269 19.05 0.53 26.20
N GLY A 270 17.99 0.98 26.89
CA GLY A 270 17.79 2.39 27.26
C GLY A 270 16.96 3.18 26.24
N ILE A 271 16.41 2.55 25.20
CA ILE A 271 15.67 3.24 24.13
C ILE A 271 14.43 4.00 24.64
N HIS A 272 13.74 3.49 25.67
CA HIS A 272 12.64 4.20 26.32
C HIS A 272 13.10 5.43 27.08
N GLU A 273 14.25 5.36 27.76
CA GLU A 273 14.82 6.51 28.44
C GLU A 273 15.31 7.56 27.43
N PHE A 274 15.90 7.13 26.32
CA PHE A 274 16.22 8.02 25.21
C PHE A 274 14.96 8.78 24.74
N LEU A 275 13.87 8.08 24.44
CA LEU A 275 12.60 8.69 24.01
C LEU A 275 12.05 9.67 25.07
N ARG A 276 12.18 9.32 26.35
CA ARG A 276 11.71 10.12 27.48
C ARG A 276 12.42 11.46 27.60
N TRP A 277 13.73 11.46 27.41
CA TRP A 277 14.57 12.64 27.62
C TRP A 277 14.74 13.47 26.36
N LEU A 278 14.59 12.87 25.16
CA LEU A 278 14.82 13.53 23.87
C LEU A 278 14.09 14.88 23.73
N PRO A 279 12.77 15.01 24.00
CA PRO A 279 12.09 16.29 23.84
C PRO A 279 12.70 17.39 24.71
N GLY A 280 13.03 17.07 25.96
CA GLY A 280 13.66 18.03 26.87
C GLY A 280 15.04 18.49 26.41
N GLU A 281 15.87 17.56 25.93
CA GLU A 281 17.21 17.88 25.44
C GLU A 281 17.18 18.73 24.16
N VAL A 282 16.25 18.45 23.24
CA VAL A 282 16.07 19.26 22.02
C VAL A 282 15.60 20.67 22.35
N LEU A 283 14.63 20.81 23.27
CA LEU A 283 14.03 22.10 23.59
C LEU A 283 14.97 23.07 24.34
N LYS A 284 16.08 22.58 24.91
CA LYS A 284 17.16 23.43 25.47
C LYS A 284 17.79 24.34 24.41
N TYR A 285 17.80 23.92 23.14
CA TYR A 285 18.35 24.72 22.06
C TYR A 285 17.33 25.75 21.59
N GLY A 286 17.63 27.04 21.79
CA GLY A 286 16.69 28.15 21.55
C GLY A 286 16.10 28.17 20.13
N HIS A 287 16.83 27.71 19.12
CA HIS A 287 16.38 27.72 17.72
C HIS A 287 15.63 26.47 17.26
N LEU A 288 15.54 25.41 18.06
CA LEU A 288 14.87 24.15 17.71
C LEU A 288 13.44 24.06 18.23
N TYR A 289 12.51 23.56 17.42
CA TYR A 289 11.10 23.40 17.77
C TYR A 289 10.60 22.04 17.30
N PHE A 290 9.57 21.48 17.93
CA PHE A 290 8.85 20.33 17.38
C PHE A 290 7.62 20.82 16.62
N SER A 291 7.42 20.28 15.42
CA SER A 291 6.24 20.55 14.60
C SER A 291 5.74 19.27 13.93
N THR A 292 4.49 19.29 13.48
CA THR A 292 3.93 18.22 12.66
C THR A 292 4.16 18.50 11.16
N PRO A 293 4.04 17.50 10.26
CA PRO A 293 4.17 17.71 8.84
C PRO A 293 3.28 18.81 8.29
N GLY A 294 2.00 18.84 8.67
CA GLY A 294 1.03 19.85 8.24
C GLY A 294 1.46 21.27 8.62
N GLU A 295 1.95 21.47 9.85
CA GLU A 295 2.42 22.78 10.31
C GLU A 295 3.68 23.24 9.56
N VAL A 296 4.58 22.31 9.27
CA VAL A 296 5.84 22.62 8.58
C VAL A 296 5.59 23.04 7.13
N VAL A 297 4.72 22.34 6.40
CA VAL A 297 4.47 22.65 4.99
C VAL A 297 3.70 23.95 4.78
N GLU A 298 2.96 24.40 5.80
CA GLU A 298 2.30 25.71 5.83
C GLU A 298 3.29 26.84 6.20
N ARG A 299 4.22 26.57 7.13
CA ARG A 299 5.16 27.56 7.65
C ARG A 299 6.27 27.91 6.68
N TYR A 300 6.82 26.92 5.98
CA TYR A 300 8.03 27.08 5.19
C TYR A 300 7.74 27.15 3.67
N PRO A 301 8.47 28.01 2.93
CA PRO A 301 8.35 28.07 1.48
C PRO A 301 8.91 26.81 0.83
N VAL A 302 8.42 26.50 -0.37
CA VAL A 302 9.05 25.49 -1.23
C VAL A 302 10.47 25.92 -1.56
N ARG A 303 11.44 25.06 -1.29
CA ARG A 303 12.84 25.28 -1.64
C ARG A 303 13.14 24.91 -3.09
N ASP A 304 12.61 23.79 -3.55
CA ASP A 304 12.82 23.27 -4.90
C ASP A 304 11.79 22.18 -5.24
N VAL A 305 11.93 21.56 -6.42
CA VAL A 305 11.09 20.47 -6.94
C VAL A 305 11.76 19.12 -6.80
N ILE A 306 11.08 18.13 -6.23
CA ILE A 306 11.48 16.72 -6.29
C ILE A 306 10.86 16.12 -7.55
N ASP A 307 11.72 15.55 -8.40
CA ASP A 307 11.34 14.87 -9.64
C ASP A 307 11.79 13.42 -9.57
N VAL A 308 10.84 12.50 -9.44
CA VAL A 308 11.05 11.06 -9.42
C VAL A 308 10.11 10.44 -10.45
N PRO A 309 10.60 10.10 -11.65
CA PRO A 309 9.74 9.48 -12.66
C PRO A 309 9.31 8.07 -12.23
N PRO A 310 8.17 7.54 -12.74
CA PRO A 310 7.60 6.27 -12.28
C PRO A 310 8.54 5.07 -12.35
N TRP A 311 9.38 4.97 -13.40
CA TRP A 311 10.37 3.90 -13.58
C TRP A 311 11.57 3.99 -12.61
N SER A 312 11.65 5.04 -11.79
CA SER A 312 12.73 5.26 -10.83
C SER A 312 12.22 5.44 -9.40
N SER A 313 11.03 4.92 -9.13
CA SER A 313 10.36 4.97 -7.83
C SER A 313 11.33 4.66 -6.69
N ILE A 314 11.26 5.47 -5.64
CA ILE A 314 12.08 5.34 -4.42
C ILE A 314 11.27 4.71 -3.30
N SER A 315 11.95 4.27 -2.26
CA SER A 315 11.40 3.83 -0.96
C SER A 315 12.43 4.15 0.14
N TRP A 316 12.07 3.93 1.41
CA TRP A 316 13.03 4.00 2.51
C TRP A 316 13.77 2.69 2.81
N ALA A 317 13.40 1.58 2.14
CA ALA A 317 13.96 0.25 2.40
C ALA A 317 15.20 -0.04 1.55
N ASP A 318 16.09 -0.88 2.08
CA ASP A 318 17.27 -1.44 1.40
C ASP A 318 18.04 -0.44 0.52
N GLU A 319 18.07 -0.66 -0.80
CA GLU A 319 18.72 0.16 -1.81
C GLU A 319 17.98 1.47 -2.14
N ARG A 320 16.93 1.80 -1.37
CA ARG A 320 16.05 2.98 -1.52
C ARG A 320 15.30 2.99 -2.84
N ASP A 321 14.81 1.81 -3.22
CA ASP A 321 13.99 1.54 -4.40
C ASP A 321 12.96 0.43 -4.10
N LEU A 322 12.29 -0.09 -5.13
CA LEU A 322 11.25 -1.11 -4.97
C LEU A 322 11.80 -2.55 -4.84
N SER A 323 13.11 -2.74 -4.85
CA SER A 323 13.71 -4.08 -4.94
C SER A 323 13.53 -4.91 -3.66
N ALA A 324 13.17 -4.30 -2.53
CA ALA A 324 12.77 -5.01 -1.32
C ALA A 324 11.50 -5.87 -1.53
N TRP A 325 10.59 -5.44 -2.41
CA TRP A 325 9.31 -6.11 -2.67
C TRP A 325 9.20 -6.72 -4.08
N LEU A 326 9.95 -6.21 -5.07
CA LEU A 326 9.87 -6.63 -6.49
C LEU A 326 11.24 -6.97 -7.10
N GLY A 327 12.26 -7.19 -6.26
CA GLY A 327 13.65 -7.37 -6.67
C GLY A 327 13.94 -8.70 -7.36
N ASN A 328 13.22 -9.78 -7.02
CA ASN A 328 13.44 -11.11 -7.60
C ASN A 328 12.22 -11.64 -8.38
N GLU A 329 12.41 -12.76 -9.09
CA GLU A 329 11.38 -13.37 -9.94
C GLU A 329 10.20 -13.91 -9.12
N ILE A 330 10.46 -14.56 -7.99
CA ILE A 330 9.42 -15.14 -7.13
C ILE A 330 8.46 -14.05 -6.62
N GLN A 331 9.01 -12.92 -6.19
CA GLN A 331 8.25 -11.73 -5.78
C GLN A 331 7.37 -11.21 -6.91
N ARG A 332 7.94 -11.02 -8.11
CA ARG A 332 7.21 -10.50 -9.27
C ARG A 332 6.11 -11.47 -9.72
N GLU A 333 6.38 -12.77 -9.74
CA GLU A 333 5.38 -13.79 -10.10
C GLU A 333 4.22 -13.83 -9.10
N ALA A 334 4.51 -13.82 -7.79
CA ALA A 334 3.48 -13.76 -6.75
C ALA A 334 2.61 -12.49 -6.88
N TYR A 335 3.27 -11.34 -7.05
CA TYR A 335 2.59 -10.06 -7.19
C TYR A 335 1.75 -9.96 -8.47
N ASN A 336 2.28 -10.44 -9.60
CA ASN A 336 1.55 -10.49 -10.88
C ASN A 336 0.35 -11.45 -10.80
N ALA A 337 0.49 -12.60 -10.14
CA ALA A 337 -0.60 -13.53 -9.93
C ALA A 337 -1.74 -12.90 -9.09
N LEU A 338 -1.38 -12.20 -8.00
CA LEU A 338 -2.33 -11.45 -7.19
C LEU A 338 -3.02 -10.34 -8.00
N ALA A 339 -2.25 -9.58 -8.78
CA ALA A 339 -2.77 -8.52 -9.62
C ALA A 339 -3.75 -9.08 -10.67
N ALA A 340 -3.40 -10.17 -11.35
CA ALA A 340 -4.14 -10.74 -12.47
C ALA A 340 -5.58 -11.15 -12.12
N ILE A 341 -5.85 -11.47 -10.85
CA ILE A 341 -7.19 -11.88 -10.39
C ILE A 341 -8.11 -10.70 -10.03
N ARG A 342 -7.57 -9.49 -9.84
CA ARG A 342 -8.34 -8.29 -9.43
C ARG A 342 -9.60 -8.04 -10.28
N PRO A 343 -9.59 -8.14 -11.62
CA PRO A 343 -10.78 -7.92 -12.44
C PRO A 343 -11.94 -8.83 -12.06
N PHE A 344 -11.63 -10.10 -11.77
CA PHE A 344 -12.61 -11.09 -11.36
C PHE A 344 -13.11 -10.84 -9.93
N ILE A 345 -12.23 -10.40 -9.02
CA ILE A 345 -12.62 -9.97 -7.66
C ILE A 345 -13.66 -8.85 -7.73
N LYS A 346 -13.39 -7.80 -8.52
CA LYS A 346 -14.30 -6.67 -8.71
C LYS A 346 -15.62 -7.09 -9.38
N ALA A 347 -15.57 -7.99 -10.36
CA ALA A 347 -16.76 -8.47 -11.06
C ALA A 347 -17.67 -9.34 -10.18
N VAL A 348 -17.07 -10.23 -9.36
CA VAL A 348 -17.79 -11.06 -8.39
C VAL A 348 -18.47 -10.20 -7.32
N ASN A 349 -17.82 -9.10 -6.90
CA ASN A 349 -18.39 -8.08 -6.00
C ASN A 349 -18.97 -8.69 -4.70
N LYS A 350 -18.17 -9.53 -4.03
CA LYS A 350 -18.47 -10.06 -2.70
C LYS A 350 -17.53 -9.39 -1.67
N PRO A 351 -18.06 -8.80 -0.58
CA PRO A 351 -17.24 -8.14 0.43
C PRO A 351 -16.14 -9.02 1.00
N GLU A 352 -16.45 -10.29 1.32
CA GLU A 352 -15.52 -11.23 1.94
C GLU A 352 -14.35 -11.58 1.01
N ILE A 353 -14.63 -11.81 -0.29
CA ILE A 353 -13.63 -12.08 -1.32
C ILE A 353 -12.76 -10.84 -1.58
N THR A 354 -13.40 -9.67 -1.66
CA THR A 354 -12.69 -8.40 -1.85
C THR A 354 -11.76 -8.12 -0.68
N ARG A 355 -12.24 -8.31 0.55
CA ARG A 355 -11.45 -8.14 1.77
C ARG A 355 -10.27 -9.10 1.82
N LEU A 356 -10.48 -10.38 1.53
CA LEU A 356 -9.40 -11.36 1.50
C LEU A 356 -8.33 -11.00 0.46
N TRP A 357 -8.75 -10.57 -0.73
CA TRP A 357 -7.82 -10.11 -1.76
C TRP A 357 -7.02 -8.88 -1.30
N LYS A 358 -7.68 -7.87 -0.70
CA LYS A 358 -7.00 -6.68 -0.17
C LYS A 358 -6.01 -7.03 0.95
N LEU A 359 -6.34 -7.96 1.85
CA LEU A 359 -5.39 -8.46 2.86
C LEU A 359 -4.17 -9.13 2.21
N LEU A 360 -4.35 -9.86 1.11
CA LEU A 360 -3.20 -10.42 0.37
C LEU A 360 -2.36 -9.35 -0.34
N THR A 361 -2.80 -8.09 -0.42
CA THR A 361 -1.99 -6.98 -0.95
C THR A 361 -1.00 -6.37 0.06
N ILE A 362 -1.06 -6.77 1.33
CA ILE A 362 -0.11 -6.31 2.38
C ILE A 362 1.33 -6.51 1.90
N SER A 363 2.16 -5.46 2.00
CA SER A 363 3.53 -5.43 1.46
C SER A 363 4.43 -6.51 2.06
N ASP A 364 4.26 -6.83 3.34
CA ASP A 364 5.01 -7.87 4.07
C ASP A 364 5.03 -9.22 3.36
N HIS A 365 3.92 -9.60 2.70
CA HIS A 365 3.83 -10.89 2.04
C HIS A 365 4.90 -11.07 0.97
N VAL A 366 5.10 -10.05 0.12
CA VAL A 366 6.14 -10.06 -0.91
C VAL A 366 7.51 -9.69 -0.33
N TYR A 367 7.58 -8.89 0.74
CA TYR A 367 8.83 -8.62 1.46
C TYR A 367 9.46 -9.91 2.03
N TYR A 368 8.64 -10.82 2.56
CA TYR A 368 9.12 -12.11 3.09
C TYR A 368 9.67 -13.06 2.02
N MET A 369 9.45 -12.77 0.73
CA MET A 369 9.94 -13.56 -0.41
C MET A 369 11.27 -13.03 -0.97
N ALA A 370 11.85 -11.99 -0.35
CA ALA A 370 13.11 -11.43 -0.80
C ALA A 370 14.28 -12.43 -0.64
N THR A 371 15.18 -12.44 -1.64
CA THR A 371 16.37 -13.29 -1.66
C THR A 371 17.63 -12.42 -1.65
N LYS A 372 17.76 -11.59 -0.61
CA LYS A 372 18.89 -10.68 -0.40
C LYS A 372 20.02 -11.38 0.38
N PHE A 373 21.23 -10.85 0.27
CA PHE A 373 22.43 -11.39 0.92
C PHE A 373 23.07 -10.36 1.87
N GLY A 374 24.01 -10.80 2.70
CA GLY A 374 24.72 -9.92 3.65
C GLY A 374 23.79 -9.34 4.71
N SER A 375 24.11 -8.14 5.19
CA SER A 375 23.34 -7.45 6.24
C SER A 375 21.88 -7.21 5.85
N ILE A 376 21.61 -6.96 4.56
CA ILE A 376 20.24 -6.80 4.04
C ILE A 376 19.47 -8.13 4.18
N GLY A 377 20.09 -9.26 3.77
CA GLY A 377 19.48 -10.58 3.92
C GLY A 377 19.21 -10.98 5.38
N GLU A 378 20.06 -10.56 6.31
CA GLU A 378 19.86 -10.78 7.75
C GLU A 378 18.63 -10.04 8.27
N VAL A 379 18.41 -8.79 7.83
CA VAL A 379 17.23 -7.99 8.16
C VAL A 379 15.95 -8.66 7.66
N HIS A 380 15.87 -9.06 6.39
CA HIS A 380 14.70 -9.79 5.86
C HIS A 380 14.44 -11.10 6.62
N SER A 381 15.50 -11.84 6.96
CA SER A 381 15.38 -13.09 7.72
C SER A 381 14.93 -12.85 9.16
N TYR A 382 15.33 -11.73 9.78
CA TYR A 382 14.90 -11.35 11.12
C TYR A 382 13.39 -11.05 11.14
N PHE A 383 12.89 -10.26 10.19
CA PHE A 383 11.49 -9.85 10.13
C PHE A 383 10.53 -10.93 9.62
N SER A 384 10.98 -11.84 8.75
CA SER A 384 10.14 -12.91 8.23
C SER A 384 9.71 -13.91 9.34
N PRO A 385 8.41 -14.21 9.51
CA PRO A 385 7.94 -15.28 10.40
C PRO A 385 8.20 -16.68 9.81
N TYR A 386 8.55 -16.75 8.52
CA TYR A 386 8.78 -18.00 7.80
C TYR A 386 10.26 -18.39 7.74
N LYS A 387 11.17 -17.41 7.92
CA LYS A 387 12.64 -17.56 7.89
C LYS A 387 13.19 -18.10 6.57
N ASN A 388 12.34 -18.23 5.54
CA ASN A 388 12.70 -18.78 4.24
C ASN A 388 11.75 -18.23 3.15
N ALA A 389 12.33 -17.64 2.10
CA ALA A 389 11.59 -17.02 1.01
C ALA A 389 10.72 -18.01 0.22
N ASN A 390 11.19 -19.24 -0.01
CA ASN A 390 10.43 -20.25 -0.74
C ASN A 390 9.20 -20.73 0.06
N ILE A 391 9.33 -20.83 1.39
CA ILE A 391 8.18 -21.12 2.27
C ILE A 391 7.19 -19.95 2.22
N ALA A 392 7.66 -18.70 2.33
CA ALA A 392 6.79 -17.53 2.24
C ALA A 392 6.01 -17.49 0.92
N TYR A 393 6.70 -17.74 -0.20
CA TYR A 393 6.08 -17.84 -1.52
C TYR A 393 5.05 -18.97 -1.60
N GLY A 394 5.39 -20.17 -1.14
CA GLY A 394 4.48 -21.32 -1.14
C GLY A 394 3.19 -21.00 -0.39
N LEU A 395 3.29 -20.48 0.83
CA LEU A 395 2.12 -20.12 1.64
C LEU A 395 1.28 -19.02 0.99
N PHE A 396 1.90 -18.05 0.33
CA PHE A 396 1.19 -17.00 -0.39
C PHE A 396 0.43 -17.56 -1.59
N MET A 397 1.05 -18.42 -2.39
CA MET A 397 0.39 -19.05 -3.54
C MET A 397 -0.71 -20.01 -3.11
N GLU A 398 -0.57 -20.69 -1.97
CA GLU A 398 -1.65 -21.49 -1.37
C GLU A 398 -2.85 -20.62 -0.97
N ALA A 399 -2.60 -19.50 -0.29
CA ALA A 399 -3.64 -18.54 0.10
C ALA A 399 -4.34 -17.92 -1.12
N LEU A 400 -3.57 -17.55 -2.15
CA LEU A 400 -4.10 -17.08 -3.42
C LEU A 400 -4.93 -18.15 -4.11
N GLY A 401 -4.52 -19.41 -4.06
CA GLY A 401 -5.27 -20.55 -4.59
C GLY A 401 -6.64 -20.72 -3.92
N VAL A 402 -6.72 -20.55 -2.59
CA VAL A 402 -8.01 -20.55 -1.86
C VAL A 402 -8.92 -19.42 -2.33
N LEU A 403 -8.37 -18.21 -2.49
CA LEU A 403 -9.12 -17.08 -3.01
C LEU A 403 -9.62 -17.32 -4.44
N VAL A 404 -8.77 -17.87 -5.32
CA VAL A 404 -9.15 -18.21 -6.71
C VAL A 404 -10.27 -19.25 -6.74
N GLU A 405 -10.22 -20.27 -5.88
CA GLU A 405 -11.29 -21.27 -5.78
C GLU A 405 -12.61 -20.64 -5.31
N ALA A 406 -12.56 -19.71 -4.35
CA ALA A 406 -13.75 -18.98 -3.91
C ALA A 406 -14.34 -18.13 -5.05
N VAL A 407 -13.49 -17.43 -5.80
CA VAL A 407 -13.90 -16.67 -7.00
C VAL A 407 -14.52 -17.60 -8.04
N ARG A 408 -13.88 -18.74 -8.35
CA ARG A 408 -14.36 -19.71 -9.34
C ARG A 408 -15.79 -20.15 -9.03
N ARG A 409 -16.09 -20.49 -7.77
CA ARG A 409 -17.44 -20.91 -7.35
C ARG A 409 -18.48 -19.82 -7.56
N GLU A 410 -18.14 -18.57 -7.25
CA GLU A 410 -19.05 -17.43 -7.48
C GLU A 410 -19.27 -17.15 -8.97
N ILE A 411 -18.23 -17.33 -9.80
CA ILE A 411 -18.36 -17.24 -11.26
C ILE A 411 -19.27 -18.33 -11.80
N GLU A 412 -19.11 -19.58 -11.36
CA GLU A 412 -19.97 -20.69 -11.80
C GLU A 412 -21.43 -20.48 -11.39
N ALA A 413 -21.67 -20.00 -10.17
CA ALA A 413 -23.01 -19.73 -9.68
C ALA A 413 -23.67 -18.52 -10.37
N ASN A 414 -22.89 -17.51 -10.79
CA ASN A 414 -23.40 -16.21 -11.25
C ASN A 414 -22.79 -15.76 -12.59
N ARG A 415 -22.49 -16.70 -13.50
CA ARG A 415 -21.69 -16.47 -14.72
C ARG A 415 -22.08 -15.23 -15.52
N LYS A 416 -23.37 -15.08 -15.86
CA LYS A 416 -23.86 -13.94 -16.65
C LYS A 416 -23.58 -12.59 -15.98
N SER A 417 -23.92 -12.49 -14.69
CA SER A 417 -23.70 -11.29 -13.88
C SER A 417 -22.22 -10.91 -13.80
N VAL A 418 -21.34 -11.89 -13.63
CA VAL A 418 -19.88 -11.65 -13.61
C VAL A 418 -19.40 -11.18 -14.98
N LEU A 419 -19.78 -11.85 -16.07
CA LEU A 419 -19.39 -11.45 -17.43
C LEU A 419 -19.84 -10.02 -17.75
N GLY A 420 -21.04 -9.62 -17.30
CA GLY A 420 -21.56 -8.26 -17.48
C GLY A 420 -20.86 -7.18 -16.65
N ARG A 421 -20.12 -7.54 -15.60
CA ARG A 421 -19.37 -6.61 -14.73
C ARG A 421 -17.86 -6.66 -14.93
N LEU A 422 -17.35 -7.64 -15.67
CA LEU A 422 -15.92 -7.83 -15.84
C LEU A 422 -15.33 -6.70 -16.69
N VAL A 423 -14.41 -5.95 -16.08
CA VAL A 423 -13.65 -4.88 -16.73
C VAL A 423 -12.18 -5.30 -16.79
N LEU A 424 -11.65 -5.39 -18.00
CA LEU A 424 -10.32 -5.91 -18.29
C LEU A 424 -9.26 -4.81 -18.24
N PRO A 425 -8.02 -5.14 -17.82
CA PRO A 425 -6.89 -4.24 -18.03
C PRO A 425 -6.67 -3.97 -19.52
N ASP A 426 -6.03 -2.84 -19.82
CA ASP A 426 -5.80 -2.35 -21.18
C ASP A 426 -5.10 -3.37 -22.10
N ASN A 427 -4.13 -4.12 -21.56
CA ASN A 427 -3.43 -5.18 -22.31
C ASN A 427 -4.30 -6.40 -22.66
N LYS A 428 -5.52 -6.49 -22.13
CA LYS A 428 -6.52 -7.53 -22.43
C LYS A 428 -7.78 -6.96 -23.09
N ALA A 429 -7.87 -5.64 -23.22
CA ALA A 429 -9.00 -4.97 -23.86
C ALA A 429 -9.03 -5.20 -25.37
N PHE A 430 -10.18 -5.01 -25.99
CA PHE A 430 -10.30 -5.08 -27.45
C PHE A 430 -9.97 -3.72 -28.06
N HIS A 431 -8.86 -3.65 -28.81
CA HIS A 431 -8.40 -2.44 -29.49
C HIS A 431 -8.85 -2.46 -30.95
N PHE A 432 -9.63 -1.46 -31.37
CA PHE A 432 -10.10 -1.35 -32.74
C PHE A 432 -9.07 -0.68 -33.64
N THR A 433 -8.82 -1.29 -34.80
CA THR A 433 -7.87 -0.85 -35.82
C THR A 433 -8.51 -0.86 -37.21
N LEU A 434 -8.04 0.01 -38.09
CA LEU A 434 -8.39 -0.02 -39.51
C LEU A 434 -7.65 -1.16 -40.22
N PRO A 435 -8.11 -1.59 -41.41
CA PRO A 435 -7.40 -2.56 -42.23
C PRO A 435 -5.95 -2.16 -42.55
N THR A 436 -5.66 -0.86 -42.55
CA THR A 436 -4.33 -0.26 -42.75
C THR A 436 -3.39 -0.45 -41.56
N GLY A 437 -3.90 -0.92 -40.41
CA GLY A 437 -3.16 -1.09 -39.16
C GLY A 437 -3.21 0.12 -38.23
N GLU A 438 -3.85 1.22 -38.63
CA GLU A 438 -4.00 2.42 -37.80
C GLU A 438 -5.03 2.19 -36.68
N HIS A 439 -4.73 2.66 -35.46
CA HIS A 439 -5.66 2.61 -34.34
C HIS A 439 -6.80 3.61 -34.54
N THR A 440 -8.04 3.18 -34.26
CA THR A 440 -9.20 4.08 -34.30
C THR A 440 -9.30 4.98 -33.05
N GLY A 441 -8.50 4.68 -32.01
CA GLY A 441 -8.60 5.29 -30.68
C GLY A 441 -9.76 4.74 -29.83
N LEU A 442 -10.56 3.83 -30.36
CA LEU A 442 -11.64 3.16 -29.63
C LEU A 442 -11.15 1.83 -29.05
N VAL A 443 -11.47 1.62 -27.78
CA VAL A 443 -11.09 0.44 -27.00
C VAL A 443 -12.31 -0.02 -26.20
N ALA A 444 -12.46 -1.34 -26.04
CA ALA A 444 -13.47 -1.93 -25.18
C ALA A 444 -12.84 -2.82 -24.11
N HIS A 445 -12.97 -2.44 -22.84
CA HIS A 445 -12.47 -3.17 -21.69
C HIS A 445 -13.47 -4.22 -21.17
N SER A 446 -14.70 -4.21 -21.65
CA SER A 446 -15.73 -5.18 -21.26
C SER A 446 -16.62 -5.57 -22.45
N ILE A 447 -17.39 -6.64 -22.31
CA ILE A 447 -18.41 -7.02 -23.31
C ILE A 447 -19.44 -5.89 -23.46
N ARG A 448 -19.80 -5.22 -22.36
CA ARG A 448 -20.74 -4.09 -22.36
C ARG A 448 -20.19 -2.90 -23.15
N GLU A 449 -18.94 -2.50 -22.89
CA GLU A 449 -18.28 -1.46 -23.69
C GLU A 449 -18.14 -1.87 -25.15
N PHE A 450 -17.85 -3.13 -25.43
CA PHE A 450 -17.75 -3.61 -26.81
C PHE A 450 -19.07 -3.41 -27.57
N ILE A 451 -20.21 -3.78 -26.96
CA ILE A 451 -21.56 -3.54 -27.50
C ILE A 451 -21.80 -2.06 -27.82
N GLU A 452 -21.33 -1.14 -26.98
CA GLU A 452 -21.46 0.30 -27.17
C GLU A 452 -20.50 0.85 -28.24
N VAL A 453 -19.28 0.31 -28.32
CA VAL A 453 -18.24 0.78 -29.23
C VAL A 453 -18.49 0.35 -30.67
N ILE A 454 -19.03 -0.85 -30.90
CA ILE A 454 -19.35 -1.32 -32.27
C ILE A 454 -20.40 -0.46 -32.99
N GLU A 455 -21.14 0.39 -32.26
CA GLU A 455 -22.05 1.39 -32.87
C GLU A 455 -21.32 2.62 -33.41
N LYS A 456 -20.14 2.92 -32.86
CA LYS A 456 -19.40 4.18 -33.07
C LYS A 456 -18.18 3.99 -33.97
N VAL A 457 -17.66 2.76 -34.02
CA VAL A 457 -16.46 2.43 -34.79
C VAL A 457 -16.71 2.53 -36.31
N PRO A 458 -15.71 2.94 -37.11
CA PRO A 458 -15.83 2.91 -38.57
C PRO A 458 -16.20 1.51 -39.10
N PRO A 459 -17.19 1.39 -40.02
CA PRO A 459 -17.64 0.10 -40.55
C PRO A 459 -16.52 -0.79 -41.08
N GLU A 460 -15.54 -0.20 -41.75
CA GLU A 460 -14.36 -0.87 -42.29
C GLU A 460 -13.50 -1.54 -41.21
N SER A 461 -13.43 -0.96 -40.00
CA SER A 461 -12.69 -1.54 -38.87
C SER A 461 -13.43 -2.75 -38.30
N LEU A 462 -14.73 -2.61 -38.02
CA LEU A 462 -15.52 -3.71 -37.48
C LEU A 462 -15.58 -4.90 -38.44
N LEU A 463 -15.80 -4.64 -39.73
CA LEU A 463 -15.78 -5.69 -40.76
C LEU A 463 -14.41 -6.36 -40.88
N TYR A 464 -13.33 -5.60 -40.80
CA TYR A 464 -11.98 -6.14 -40.82
C TYR A 464 -11.73 -7.10 -39.66
N HIS A 465 -12.00 -6.66 -38.42
CA HIS A 465 -11.83 -7.50 -37.24
C HIS A 465 -12.77 -8.70 -37.22
N PHE A 466 -14.02 -8.52 -37.64
CA PHE A 466 -14.98 -9.61 -37.76
C PHE A 466 -14.50 -10.66 -38.76
N ASN A 467 -14.09 -10.27 -39.97
CA ASN A 467 -13.66 -11.21 -41.00
C ASN A 467 -12.36 -11.93 -40.65
N LYS A 468 -11.41 -11.22 -40.03
CA LYS A 468 -10.13 -11.76 -39.57
C LYS A 468 -10.27 -12.71 -38.38
N GLY A 469 -11.39 -12.66 -37.66
CA GLY A 469 -11.64 -13.47 -36.47
C GLY A 469 -10.99 -12.92 -35.20
N ASP A 470 -10.65 -11.64 -35.18
CA ASP A 470 -10.05 -11.00 -34.00
C ASP A 470 -11.08 -10.96 -32.84
N ILE A 471 -12.35 -10.75 -33.15
CA ILE A 471 -13.46 -10.79 -32.18
C ILE A 471 -13.59 -12.20 -31.59
N ASP A 472 -13.50 -13.24 -32.43
CA ASP A 472 -13.54 -14.63 -32.02
C ASP A 472 -12.41 -14.94 -31.02
N ALA A 473 -11.19 -14.53 -31.38
CA ALA A 473 -10.00 -14.75 -30.56
C ALA A 473 -10.13 -14.06 -29.20
N TRP A 474 -10.66 -12.83 -29.17
CA TRP A 474 -10.89 -12.12 -27.92
C TRP A 474 -11.94 -12.80 -27.04
N LEU A 475 -13.12 -13.12 -27.60
CA LEU A 475 -14.20 -13.80 -26.86
C LEU A 475 -13.78 -15.18 -26.34
N LEU A 476 -13.04 -15.94 -27.15
CA LEU A 476 -12.55 -17.26 -26.76
C LEU A 476 -11.44 -17.18 -25.71
N ASN A 477 -10.38 -16.41 -25.97
CA ASN A 477 -9.17 -16.45 -25.15
C ASN A 477 -9.30 -15.66 -23.84
N ILE A 478 -10.17 -14.65 -23.80
CA ILE A 478 -10.35 -13.82 -22.60
C ILE A 478 -11.54 -14.28 -21.76
N PHE A 479 -12.66 -14.66 -22.41
CA PHE A 479 -13.91 -14.98 -21.72
C PHE A 479 -14.31 -16.46 -21.79
N GLY A 480 -13.63 -17.28 -22.59
CA GLY A 480 -13.97 -18.69 -22.77
C GLY A 480 -15.31 -18.92 -23.46
N LEU A 481 -15.79 -17.97 -24.26
CA LEU A 481 -17.11 -17.99 -24.89
C LEU A 481 -17.11 -18.77 -26.22
N GLY A 482 -16.74 -20.06 -26.16
CA GLY A 482 -16.63 -20.91 -27.34
C GLY A 482 -17.96 -21.13 -28.08
N ASP A 483 -19.06 -21.23 -27.33
CA ASP A 483 -20.44 -21.34 -27.83
C ASP A 483 -20.83 -20.15 -28.72
N VAL A 484 -20.49 -18.94 -28.27
CA VAL A 484 -20.76 -17.69 -28.97
C VAL A 484 -19.91 -17.59 -30.24
N VAL A 485 -18.65 -17.99 -30.14
CA VAL A 485 -17.70 -17.99 -31.27
C VAL A 485 -18.17 -18.92 -32.39
N GLU A 486 -18.76 -20.08 -32.08
CA GLU A 486 -19.35 -20.96 -33.09
C GLU A 486 -20.49 -20.27 -33.86
N GLU A 487 -21.32 -19.50 -33.17
CA GLU A 487 -22.40 -18.74 -33.80
C GLU A 487 -21.87 -17.59 -34.67
N LEU A 488 -20.84 -16.86 -34.21
CA LEU A 488 -20.17 -15.83 -35.01
C LEU A 488 -19.54 -16.38 -36.29
N ARG A 489 -18.97 -17.59 -36.24
CA ARG A 489 -18.40 -18.25 -37.43
C ARG A 489 -19.49 -18.59 -38.44
N ARG A 490 -20.63 -19.12 -38.00
CA ARG A 490 -21.79 -19.37 -38.88
C ARG A 490 -22.32 -18.07 -39.50
N LEU A 491 -22.31 -16.96 -38.75
CA LEU A 491 -22.71 -15.67 -39.28
C LEU A 491 -21.76 -15.18 -40.37
N ARG A 492 -20.45 -15.42 -40.25
CA ARG A 492 -19.44 -15.03 -41.26
C ARG A 492 -19.57 -15.83 -42.56
N GLU A 493 -20.03 -17.06 -42.50
CA GLU A 493 -20.29 -17.90 -43.69
C GLU A 493 -21.50 -17.42 -44.50
N ASN A 494 -22.38 -16.61 -43.89
CA ASN A 494 -23.57 -16.04 -44.54
C ASN A 494 -23.31 -14.58 -44.97
N ILE A 495 -23.85 -14.17 -46.12
CA ILE A 495 -23.80 -12.77 -46.55
C ILE A 495 -24.81 -11.98 -45.72
N ILE A 496 -24.31 -11.20 -44.76
CA ILE A 496 -25.11 -10.33 -43.90
C ILE A 496 -24.78 -8.85 -44.13
N SER A 497 -25.79 -7.99 -44.01
CA SER A 497 -25.58 -6.53 -44.11
C SER A 497 -24.85 -6.00 -42.87
N TYR A 498 -24.18 -4.84 -42.98
CA TYR A 498 -23.49 -4.23 -41.83
C TYR A 498 -24.42 -3.95 -40.64
N SER A 499 -25.65 -3.47 -40.92
CA SER A 499 -26.69 -3.26 -39.90
C SER A 499 -27.11 -4.56 -39.22
N GLU A 500 -27.18 -5.65 -39.98
CA GLU A 500 -27.55 -6.96 -39.47
C GLU A 500 -26.42 -7.57 -38.63
N LEU A 501 -25.15 -7.39 -39.04
CA LEU A 501 -23.99 -7.76 -38.24
C LEU A 501 -24.01 -7.09 -36.86
N ILE A 502 -24.17 -5.76 -36.81
CA ILE A 502 -24.26 -5.03 -35.53
C ILE A 502 -25.42 -5.55 -34.69
N SER A 503 -26.63 -5.63 -35.26
CA SER A 503 -27.82 -6.07 -34.52
C SER A 503 -27.63 -7.47 -33.94
N THR A 504 -26.98 -8.36 -34.68
CA THR A 504 -26.77 -9.74 -34.28
C THR A 504 -25.69 -9.84 -33.20
N LEU A 505 -24.55 -9.17 -33.39
CA LEU A 505 -23.48 -9.09 -32.38
C LEU A 505 -24.02 -8.58 -31.04
N LYS A 506 -24.78 -7.48 -31.05
CA LYS A 506 -25.37 -6.94 -29.83
C LYS A 506 -26.30 -7.92 -29.15
N LYS A 507 -27.21 -8.54 -29.92
CA LYS A 507 -28.17 -9.49 -29.37
C LYS A 507 -27.46 -10.66 -28.69
N LEU A 508 -26.51 -11.28 -29.39
CA LEU A 508 -25.72 -12.40 -28.85
C LEU A 508 -24.95 -12.00 -27.59
N LEU A 509 -24.28 -10.85 -27.62
CA LEU A 509 -23.47 -10.41 -26.50
C LEU A 509 -24.32 -10.02 -25.28
N LEU A 510 -25.49 -9.41 -25.50
CA LEU A 510 -26.45 -9.09 -24.43
C LEU A 510 -27.00 -10.35 -23.77
N GLU A 511 -27.38 -11.38 -24.53
CA GLU A 511 -27.92 -12.64 -23.99
C GLU A 511 -26.94 -13.38 -23.06
N ILE A 512 -25.64 -13.10 -23.17
CA ILE A 512 -24.60 -13.70 -22.32
C ILE A 512 -24.45 -12.94 -21.00
N ILE A 513 -24.67 -11.62 -20.99
CA ILE A 513 -24.40 -10.75 -19.85
C ILE A 513 -25.65 -10.31 -19.09
N GLU A 514 -26.84 -10.52 -19.67
CA GLU A 514 -28.18 -10.26 -19.12
C GLU A 514 -29.01 -11.56 -19.16
#